data_AF-A0A1I2MRJ0-F1
#
_entry.id   AF-A0A1I2MRJ0-F1
#
_cell.length_a   1.000
_cell.length_b   1.000
_cell.length_c   1.000
_cell.angle_alpha   90.00
_cell.angle_beta   90.00
_cell.angle_gamma   90.00
#
_symmetry.space_group_name_H-M   'P 1'
#
loop_
_entity.id
_entity.type
_entity.pdbx_description
1 polymer ?
#
loop_
_entity_poly.entity_id
_entity_poly.type
_entity_poly.pdbx_seq_one_letter_code
_entity_poly.pdbx_strand_id
1 'polypeptide(L)'
;MEFVEKQILPRYAEFGRSHGLGHVQRVIKNSLELARLTGADINMCYAIAAYHDLGMSGPRAIHHITGGKILTADARLKKWFSPEQIKIMKEAIEDHRASASHSPRSLYGKIVAEADRDLDPETVFRRAVQYGLEKEPALDRTGQWNRFQNHMQEKYSRAGYIRLWVHNSPNQERLSAIQSIIEDAEELHRWFDRLYNEETGNA
;
A
#
# COMPACT_ATOMS: atom_id res chain seq x y z
N MET A 1 21.46 5.58 5.03
CA MET A 1 20.48 4.60 5.54
C MET A 1 20.21 4.78 7.03
N GLU A 2 21.25 4.88 7.88
CA GLU A 2 21.12 4.99 9.34
C GLU A 2 20.11 6.04 9.86
N PHE A 3 20.02 7.22 9.24
CA PHE A 3 19.03 8.23 9.64
C PHE A 3 17.59 7.75 9.50
N VAL A 4 17.23 7.14 8.36
CA VAL A 4 15.87 6.66 8.11
C VAL A 4 15.49 5.57 9.09
N GLU A 5 16.40 4.62 9.33
CA GLU A 5 16.17 3.51 10.26
C GLU A 5 16.01 3.96 11.71
N LYS A 6 16.75 5.00 12.13
CA LYS A 6 16.72 5.49 13.52
C LYS A 6 15.68 6.58 13.80
N GLN A 7 15.29 7.36 12.80
CA GLN A 7 14.47 8.57 12.99
C GLN A 7 13.13 8.50 12.27
N ILE A 8 13.02 7.73 11.19
CA ILE A 8 11.82 7.70 10.34
C ILE A 8 11.01 6.44 10.59
N LEU A 9 11.62 5.26 10.44
CA LEU A 9 10.91 3.99 10.62
C LEU A 9 10.28 3.83 12.01
N PRO A 10 10.91 4.25 13.13
CA PRO A 10 10.32 4.09 14.46
C PRO A 10 8.97 4.82 14.62
N ARG A 11 8.70 5.87 13.82
CA ARG A 11 7.43 6.59 13.85
C ARG A 11 6.23 5.72 13.43
N TYR A 12 6.48 4.66 12.65
CA TYR A 12 5.45 3.70 12.25
C TYR A 12 4.98 2.81 13.42
N ALA A 13 5.69 2.80 14.56
CA ALA A 13 5.26 2.09 15.75
C ALA A 13 3.98 2.68 16.38
N GLU A 14 3.67 3.94 16.08
CA GLU A 14 2.45 4.62 16.54
C GLU A 14 1.22 4.30 15.67
N PHE A 15 1.41 3.60 14.53
CA PHE A 15 0.34 3.32 13.58
C PHE A 15 -0.27 1.93 13.80
N GLY A 16 -1.54 1.77 13.39
CA GLY A 16 -2.22 0.48 13.45
C GLY A 16 -1.56 -0.60 12.59
N ARG A 17 -1.89 -1.88 12.82
CA ARG A 17 -1.27 -3.04 12.15
C ARG A 17 -1.21 -2.94 10.62
N SER A 18 -2.19 -2.30 9.99
CA SER A 18 -2.25 -2.12 8.54
C SER A 18 -1.19 -1.15 7.99
N HIS A 19 -0.69 -0.23 8.80
CA HIS A 19 0.28 0.81 8.42
C HIS A 19 1.51 0.83 9.34
N GLY A 20 1.80 -0.24 10.08
CA GLY A 20 2.93 -0.28 11.01
C GLY A 20 4.29 -0.59 10.37
N LEU A 21 5.31 -0.86 11.19
CA LEU A 21 6.68 -1.17 10.75
C LEU A 21 6.77 -2.25 9.66
N GLY A 22 6.01 -3.33 9.81
CA GLY A 22 6.01 -4.42 8.82
C GLY A 22 5.50 -3.99 7.45
N HIS A 23 4.56 -3.04 7.39
CA HIS A 23 4.05 -2.47 6.13
C HIS A 23 5.15 -1.68 5.43
N VAL A 24 5.71 -0.66 6.09
CA VAL A 24 6.72 0.20 5.47
C VAL A 24 7.97 -0.58 5.04
N GLN A 25 8.38 -1.60 5.79
CA GLN A 25 9.50 -2.45 5.39
C GLN A 25 9.23 -3.22 4.10
N ARG A 26 8.01 -3.73 3.91
CA ARG A 26 7.60 -4.36 2.63
C ARG A 26 7.56 -3.34 1.49
N VAL A 27 6.97 -2.16 1.72
CA VAL A 27 6.94 -1.08 0.70
C VAL A 27 8.35 -0.67 0.30
N ILE A 28 9.28 -0.52 1.26
CA ILE A 28 10.70 -0.23 0.97
C ILE A 28 11.30 -1.35 0.12
N LYS A 29 11.17 -2.62 0.53
CA LYS A 29 11.71 -3.75 -0.22
C LYS A 29 11.20 -3.75 -1.67
N ASN A 30 9.89 -3.60 -1.87
CA ASN A 30 9.27 -3.59 -3.18
C ASN A 30 9.71 -2.37 -4.01
N SER A 31 9.80 -1.19 -3.38
CA SER A 31 10.25 0.05 -4.03
C SER A 31 11.70 -0.09 -4.55
N LEU A 32 12.58 -0.72 -3.77
CA LEU A 32 13.96 -0.99 -4.16
C LEU A 32 14.07 -1.99 -5.32
N GLU A 33 13.21 -3.00 -5.36
CA GLU A 33 13.14 -3.95 -6.47
C GLU A 33 12.68 -3.27 -7.76
N LEU A 34 11.61 -2.48 -7.69
CA LEU A 34 11.09 -1.70 -8.82
C LEU A 34 12.08 -0.62 -9.29
N ALA A 35 12.84 0.00 -8.38
CA ALA A 35 13.88 0.95 -8.74
C ALA A 35 14.97 0.32 -9.62
N ARG A 36 15.42 -0.90 -9.28
CA ARG A 36 16.41 -1.65 -10.07
C ARG A 36 15.87 -2.00 -11.45
N LEU A 37 14.62 -2.43 -11.53
CA LEU A 37 13.97 -2.78 -12.79
C LEU A 37 13.84 -1.58 -13.73
N THR A 38 13.60 -0.39 -13.17
CA THR A 38 13.30 0.83 -13.95
C THR A 38 14.51 1.74 -14.16
N GLY A 39 15.63 1.49 -13.48
CA GLY A 39 16.80 2.38 -13.49
C GLY A 39 16.59 3.67 -12.70
N ALA A 40 15.57 3.74 -11.84
CA ALA A 40 15.32 4.91 -11.00
C ALA A 40 16.39 5.06 -9.89
N ASP A 41 16.58 6.29 -9.40
CA ASP A 41 17.50 6.54 -8.28
C ASP A 41 17.02 5.80 -7.03
N ILE A 42 17.83 4.83 -6.60
CA ILE A 42 17.53 3.94 -5.48
C ILE A 42 17.40 4.71 -4.16
N ASN A 43 18.15 5.80 -3.97
CA ASN A 43 18.10 6.61 -2.76
C ASN A 43 16.81 7.42 -2.67
N MET A 44 16.35 7.96 -3.82
CA MET A 44 15.05 8.62 -3.89
C MET A 44 13.92 7.62 -3.61
N CYS A 45 13.95 6.44 -4.25
CA CYS A 45 12.92 5.40 -4.04
C CYS A 45 12.86 4.91 -2.59
N TYR A 46 14.02 4.73 -1.95
CA TYR A 46 14.12 4.37 -0.54
C TYR A 46 13.50 5.44 0.36
N ALA A 47 13.87 6.71 0.17
CA ALA A 47 13.38 7.79 0.99
C ALA A 47 11.88 8.03 0.79
N ILE A 48 11.38 7.97 -0.45
CA ILE A 48 9.95 8.09 -0.74
C ILE A 48 9.17 6.97 -0.03
N ALA A 49 9.60 5.72 -0.18
CA ALA A 49 8.94 4.59 0.48
C ALA A 49 8.96 4.69 2.00
N ALA A 50 10.05 5.17 2.61
CA ALA A 50 10.12 5.37 4.05
C ALA A 50 9.18 6.48 4.56
N TYR A 51 8.89 7.50 3.75
CA TYR A 51 8.07 8.65 4.16
C TYR A 51 6.60 8.55 3.75
N HIS A 52 6.24 7.67 2.80
CA HIS A 52 4.93 7.71 2.11
C HIS A 52 3.72 7.78 3.06
N ASP A 53 3.77 7.03 4.15
CA ASP A 53 2.66 6.88 5.09
C ASP A 53 2.86 7.66 6.40
N LEU A 54 3.90 8.48 6.54
CA LEU A 54 4.10 9.28 7.76
C LEU A 54 2.95 10.24 8.05
N GLY A 55 2.17 10.62 7.03
CA GLY A 55 0.96 11.41 7.20
C GLY A 55 -0.18 10.68 7.93
N MET A 56 -0.05 9.37 8.18
CA MET A 56 -1.00 8.58 8.99
C MET A 56 -0.98 8.95 10.47
N SER A 57 -0.04 9.79 10.92
CA SER A 57 -0.12 10.46 12.23
C SER A 57 -1.27 11.48 12.32
N GLY A 58 -1.91 11.80 11.20
CA GLY A 58 -3.09 12.67 11.11
C GLY A 58 -4.26 12.00 10.41
N PRO A 59 -5.24 12.77 9.88
CA PRO A 59 -6.42 12.21 9.25
C PRO A 59 -6.09 11.40 8.00
N ARG A 60 -6.54 10.14 7.95
CA ARG A 60 -6.35 9.23 6.81
C ARG A 60 -6.84 9.82 5.48
N ALA A 61 -7.88 10.63 5.46
CA ALA A 61 -8.39 11.22 4.22
C ALA A 61 -7.34 12.04 3.46
N ILE A 62 -6.39 12.66 4.18
CA ILE A 62 -5.37 13.57 3.63
C ILE A 62 -3.93 13.12 3.93
N HIS A 63 -3.71 11.88 4.40
CA HIS A 63 -2.39 11.39 4.83
C HIS A 63 -1.31 11.57 3.77
N HIS A 64 -1.56 11.22 2.50
CA HIS A 64 -0.67 11.49 1.36
C HIS A 64 -0.21 12.96 1.25
N ILE A 65 -1.11 13.94 1.42
CA ILE A 65 -0.75 15.37 1.41
C ILE A 65 0.08 15.73 2.64
N THR A 66 -0.31 15.24 3.81
CA THR A 66 0.43 15.45 5.06
C THR A 66 1.82 14.82 5.00
N GLY A 67 1.95 13.63 4.40
CA GLY A 67 3.22 12.93 4.17
C GLY A 67 4.16 13.72 3.26
N GLY A 68 3.63 14.28 2.18
CA GLY A 68 4.37 15.20 1.31
C GLY A 68 4.90 16.43 2.09
N LYS A 69 4.07 17.03 2.95
CA LYS A 69 4.49 18.13 3.83
C LYS A 69 5.60 17.71 4.81
N ILE A 70 5.43 16.56 5.47
CA ILE A 70 6.44 15.99 6.40
C ILE A 70 7.78 15.79 5.69
N LEU A 71 7.78 15.22 4.48
CA LEU A 71 8.99 15.02 3.69
C LEU A 71 9.67 16.36 3.38
N THR A 72 8.93 17.36 2.90
CA THR A 72 9.52 18.67 2.55
C THR A 72 10.03 19.46 3.76
N ALA A 73 9.44 19.26 4.93
CA ALA A 73 9.84 19.92 6.17
C ALA A 73 11.14 19.34 6.75
N ASP A 74 11.53 18.12 6.33
CA ASP A 74 12.76 17.49 6.81
C ASP A 74 14.01 18.11 6.16
N ALA A 75 14.57 19.11 6.83
CA ALA A 75 15.78 19.79 6.39
C ALA A 75 17.00 18.86 6.27
N ARG A 76 16.99 17.67 6.90
CA ARG A 76 18.08 16.70 6.79
C ARG A 76 18.20 16.16 5.37
N LEU A 77 17.09 16.00 4.66
CA LEU A 77 17.06 15.51 3.28
C LEU A 77 17.85 16.40 2.31
N LYS A 78 17.96 17.71 2.60
CA LYS A 78 18.73 18.67 1.79
C LYS A 78 20.24 18.39 1.77
N LYS A 79 20.74 17.51 2.65
CA LYS A 79 22.13 17.05 2.64
C LYS A 79 22.41 16.02 1.55
N TRP A 80 21.38 15.37 1.03
CA TRP A 80 21.51 14.24 0.10
C TRP A 80 20.76 14.47 -1.22
N PHE A 81 19.74 15.31 -1.22
CA PHE A 81 18.86 15.52 -2.36
C PHE A 81 18.78 17.01 -2.74
N SER A 82 18.75 17.28 -4.04
CA SER A 82 18.52 18.60 -4.57
C SER A 82 17.07 19.07 -4.31
N PRO A 83 16.79 20.39 -4.37
CA PRO A 83 15.43 20.89 -4.24
C PRO A 83 14.45 20.26 -5.25
N GLU A 84 14.90 19.99 -6.47
CA GLU A 84 14.07 19.33 -7.49
C GLU A 84 13.78 17.87 -7.16
N GLN A 85 14.79 17.12 -6.66
CA GLN A 85 14.57 15.75 -6.19
C GLN A 85 13.57 15.73 -5.03
N ILE A 86 13.69 16.63 -4.05
CA ILE A 86 12.74 16.72 -2.93
C ILE A 86 11.33 17.04 -3.43
N LYS A 87 11.18 17.91 -4.43
CA LYS A 87 9.89 18.18 -5.06
C LYS A 87 9.31 16.91 -5.69
N ILE A 88 10.07 16.19 -6.50
CA ILE A 88 9.63 14.92 -7.11
C ILE A 88 9.23 13.90 -6.04
N MET A 89 9.99 13.81 -4.94
CA MET A 89 9.71 12.90 -3.82
C MET A 89 8.40 13.26 -3.11
N LYS A 90 8.15 14.55 -2.87
CA LYS A 90 6.87 15.04 -2.34
C LYS A 90 5.72 14.64 -3.25
N GLU A 91 5.85 14.90 -4.55
CA GLU A 91 4.80 14.60 -5.53
C GLU A 91 4.52 13.09 -5.61
N ALA A 92 5.56 12.26 -5.53
CA ALA A 92 5.44 10.81 -5.48
C ALA A 92 4.63 10.34 -4.26
N ILE A 93 4.85 10.94 -3.09
CA ILE A 93 4.07 10.64 -1.87
C ILE A 93 2.62 11.11 -2.01
N GLU A 94 2.38 12.28 -2.58
CA GLU A 94 1.01 12.76 -2.79
C GLU A 94 0.23 11.85 -3.76
N ASP A 95 0.92 11.20 -4.71
CA ASP A 95 0.30 10.40 -5.76
C ASP A 95 0.16 8.90 -5.42
N HIS A 96 0.64 8.43 -4.27
CA HIS A 96 0.81 6.98 -4.04
C HIS A 96 -0.51 6.20 -3.88
N ARG A 97 -1.62 6.87 -3.56
CA ARG A 97 -2.88 6.20 -3.20
C ARG A 97 -3.45 5.39 -4.37
N ALA A 98 -3.79 4.13 -4.10
CA ALA A 98 -4.50 3.28 -5.07
C ALA A 98 -5.87 3.85 -5.50
N SER A 99 -6.52 4.63 -4.64
CA SER A 99 -7.81 5.28 -4.92
C SER A 99 -7.68 6.64 -5.61
N ALA A 100 -6.47 7.06 -5.99
CA ALA A 100 -6.29 8.31 -6.72
C ALA A 100 -6.94 8.21 -8.11
N SER A 101 -7.66 9.26 -8.53
CA SER A 101 -8.35 9.31 -9.82
C SER A 101 -7.43 9.62 -11.00
N HIS A 102 -6.14 9.87 -10.73
CA HIS A 102 -5.14 10.25 -11.73
C HIS A 102 -3.91 9.34 -11.65
N SER A 103 -3.17 9.26 -12.75
CA SER A 103 -1.84 8.63 -12.75
C SER A 103 -0.87 9.43 -11.89
N PRO A 104 0.10 8.77 -11.22
CA PRO A 104 1.23 9.46 -10.62
C PRO A 104 2.00 10.29 -11.67
N ARG A 105 2.46 11.47 -11.24
CA ARG A 105 3.13 12.48 -12.08
C ARG A 105 4.51 12.05 -12.57
N SER A 106 5.21 11.22 -11.80
CA SER A 106 6.60 10.84 -12.07
C SER A 106 6.80 9.31 -12.01
N LEU A 107 7.92 8.84 -12.55
CA LEU A 107 8.36 7.45 -12.39
C LEU A 107 8.43 7.06 -10.90
N TYR A 108 8.93 7.94 -10.05
CA TYR A 108 9.02 7.70 -8.61
C TYR A 108 7.64 7.56 -7.95
N GLY A 109 6.66 8.35 -8.40
CA GLY A 109 5.27 8.19 -7.98
C GLY A 109 4.68 6.85 -8.40
N LYS A 110 4.95 6.41 -9.63
CA LYS A 110 4.55 5.08 -10.13
C LYS A 110 5.16 3.94 -9.31
N ILE A 111 6.45 4.06 -8.97
CA ILE A 111 7.17 3.08 -8.15
C ILE A 111 6.55 2.96 -6.76
N VAL A 112 6.39 4.07 -6.02
CA VAL A 112 5.84 3.99 -4.65
C VAL A 112 4.37 3.58 -4.66
N ALA A 113 3.57 4.08 -5.60
CA ALA A 113 2.17 3.71 -5.73
C ALA A 113 2.00 2.21 -6.01
N GLU A 114 2.95 1.59 -6.69
CA GLU A 114 2.94 0.16 -6.96
C GLU A 114 3.54 -0.66 -5.82
N ALA A 115 4.63 -0.19 -5.22
CA ALA A 115 5.28 -0.84 -4.08
C ALA A 115 4.37 -0.94 -2.85
N ASP A 116 3.50 0.06 -2.65
CA ASP A 116 2.50 0.12 -1.57
C ASP A 116 1.33 -0.86 -1.75
N ARG A 117 1.16 -1.41 -2.95
CA ARG A 117 0.16 -2.44 -3.21
C ARG A 117 0.73 -3.76 -2.76
N ASP A 118 0.47 -4.07 -1.50
CA ASP A 118 0.67 -5.40 -0.96
C ASP A 118 -0.27 -6.37 -1.69
N LEU A 119 0.22 -7.04 -2.73
CA LEU A 119 -0.57 -7.90 -3.65
C LEU A 119 -0.38 -9.39 -3.36
N ASP A 120 0.07 -9.75 -2.17
CA ASP A 120 0.00 -11.13 -1.72
C ASP A 120 -1.47 -11.52 -1.45
N PRO A 121 -2.03 -12.58 -2.08
CA PRO A 121 -3.45 -12.93 -1.93
C PRO A 121 -3.89 -13.13 -0.48
N GLU A 122 -3.07 -13.86 0.30
CA GLU A 122 -3.31 -14.08 1.73
C GLU A 122 -3.44 -12.76 2.48
N THR A 123 -2.48 -11.85 2.27
CA THR A 123 -2.47 -10.54 2.91
C THR A 123 -3.64 -9.65 2.45
N VAL A 124 -3.96 -9.63 1.15
CA VAL A 124 -5.07 -8.85 0.59
C VAL A 124 -6.41 -9.30 1.16
N PHE A 125 -6.68 -10.59 1.10
CA PHE A 125 -7.96 -11.14 1.54
C PHE A 125 -8.09 -11.08 3.06
N ARG A 126 -7.04 -11.41 3.82
CA ARG A 126 -7.08 -11.33 5.28
C ARG A 126 -7.31 -9.91 5.77
N ARG A 127 -6.62 -8.92 5.19
CA ARG A 127 -6.84 -7.50 5.52
C ARG A 127 -8.27 -7.04 5.20
N ALA A 128 -8.86 -7.53 4.11
CA ALA A 128 -10.25 -7.24 3.80
C ALA A 128 -11.21 -7.87 4.83
N VAL A 129 -10.96 -9.09 5.31
CA VAL A 129 -11.75 -9.67 6.40
C VAL A 129 -11.60 -8.86 7.69
N GLN A 130 -10.37 -8.61 8.13
CA GLN A 130 -10.05 -7.83 9.33
C GLN A 130 -10.70 -6.43 9.31
N TYR A 131 -10.68 -5.76 8.17
CA TYR A 131 -11.31 -4.44 8.02
C TYR A 131 -12.82 -4.51 8.26
N GLY A 132 -13.50 -5.53 7.74
CA GLY A 132 -14.94 -5.71 7.94
C GLY A 132 -15.27 -5.98 9.41
N LEU A 133 -14.49 -6.84 10.07
CA LEU A 133 -14.63 -7.13 11.50
C LEU A 133 -14.37 -5.89 12.38
N GLU A 134 -13.41 -5.04 12.00
CA GLU A 134 -13.07 -3.84 12.77
C GLU A 134 -14.08 -2.70 12.56
N LYS A 135 -14.54 -2.48 11.32
CA LYS A 135 -15.37 -1.31 10.96
C LYS A 135 -16.86 -1.57 10.97
N GLU A 136 -17.27 -2.81 10.75
CA GLU A 136 -18.67 -3.21 10.67
C GLU A 136 -18.94 -4.46 11.54
N PRO A 137 -18.59 -4.44 12.85
CA PRO A 137 -18.67 -5.62 13.72
C PRO A 137 -20.10 -6.16 13.93
N ALA A 138 -21.13 -5.36 13.62
CA ALA A 138 -22.52 -5.75 13.75
C ALA A 138 -23.03 -6.63 12.59
N LEU A 139 -22.27 -6.73 11.49
CA LEU A 139 -22.65 -7.61 10.38
C LEU A 139 -22.47 -9.07 10.78
N ASP A 140 -23.47 -9.89 10.43
CA ASP A 140 -23.34 -11.34 10.48
C ASP A 140 -22.38 -11.84 9.39
N ARG A 141 -22.13 -13.15 9.37
CA ARG A 141 -21.21 -13.76 8.40
C ARG A 141 -21.59 -13.45 6.95
N THR A 142 -22.88 -13.46 6.63
CA THR A 142 -23.39 -13.17 5.28
C THR A 142 -23.13 -11.71 4.90
N GLY A 143 -23.37 -10.77 5.81
CA GLY A 143 -23.06 -9.36 5.62
C GLY A 143 -21.55 -9.13 5.41
N GLN A 144 -20.71 -9.79 6.21
CA GLN A 144 -19.26 -9.71 6.09
C GLN A 144 -18.76 -10.27 4.75
N TRP A 145 -19.37 -11.37 4.27
CA TRP A 145 -19.10 -11.91 2.95
C TRP A 145 -19.45 -10.92 1.84
N ASN A 146 -20.68 -10.38 1.83
CA ASN A 146 -21.12 -9.43 0.80
C ASN A 146 -20.20 -8.20 0.75
N ARG A 147 -19.82 -7.66 1.91
CA ARG A 147 -18.88 -6.55 2.02
C ARG A 147 -17.50 -6.90 1.48
N PHE A 148 -16.98 -8.08 1.85
CA PHE A 148 -15.70 -8.58 1.36
C PHE A 148 -15.70 -8.74 -0.16
N GLN A 149 -16.71 -9.42 -0.71
CA GLN A 149 -16.87 -9.66 -2.14
C GLN A 149 -16.96 -8.33 -2.91
N ASN A 150 -17.80 -7.39 -2.45
CA ASN A 150 -17.91 -6.07 -3.07
C ASN A 150 -16.56 -5.33 -3.06
N HIS A 151 -15.83 -5.37 -1.93
CA HIS A 151 -14.51 -4.75 -1.86
C HIS A 151 -13.51 -5.38 -2.87
N MET A 152 -13.54 -6.70 -3.01
CA MET A 152 -12.70 -7.40 -3.99
C MET A 152 -13.06 -7.00 -5.42
N GLN A 153 -14.35 -6.93 -5.74
CA GLN A 153 -14.82 -6.55 -7.07
C GLN A 153 -14.49 -5.09 -7.42
N GLU A 154 -14.77 -4.16 -6.53
CA GLU A 154 -14.53 -2.73 -6.78
C GLU A 154 -13.04 -2.39 -6.91
N LYS A 155 -12.19 -3.03 -6.10
CA LYS A 155 -10.78 -2.67 -6.01
C LYS A 155 -9.88 -3.54 -6.89
N TYR A 156 -9.98 -4.87 -6.78
CA TYR A 156 -8.95 -5.80 -7.26
C TYR A 156 -9.35 -6.60 -8.50
N SER A 157 -10.64 -6.69 -8.85
CA SER A 157 -11.07 -7.36 -10.08
C SER A 157 -10.44 -6.75 -11.34
N ARG A 158 -10.62 -7.40 -12.49
CA ARG A 158 -10.17 -6.85 -13.78
C ARG A 158 -10.80 -5.50 -14.11
N ALA A 159 -12.03 -5.27 -13.66
CA ALA A 159 -12.74 -4.00 -13.80
C ALA A 159 -12.47 -3.04 -12.63
N GLY A 160 -11.83 -3.51 -11.56
CA GLY A 160 -11.57 -2.74 -10.35
C GLY A 160 -10.63 -1.56 -10.58
N TYR A 161 -10.57 -0.65 -9.62
CA TYR A 161 -9.81 0.61 -9.77
C TYR A 161 -8.30 0.49 -9.54
N ILE A 162 -7.77 -0.65 -9.09
CA ILE A 162 -6.31 -0.81 -8.92
C ILE A 162 -5.61 -0.81 -10.30
N ARG A 163 -4.52 -0.05 -10.45
CA ARG A 163 -3.81 0.18 -11.74
C ARG A 163 -2.29 0.03 -11.69
N LEU A 164 -1.70 -1.06 -12.16
CA LEU A 164 -0.23 -1.19 -12.13
C LEU A 164 0.40 -0.20 -13.12
N TRP A 165 1.56 0.34 -12.76
CA TRP A 165 2.23 1.42 -13.48
C TRP A 165 3.60 1.03 -14.03
N VAL A 166 4.24 0.01 -13.45
CA VAL A 166 5.55 -0.49 -13.87
C VAL A 166 5.38 -1.73 -14.75
N HIS A 167 6.04 -1.72 -15.90
CA HIS A 167 6.01 -2.85 -16.83
C HIS A 167 6.89 -3.99 -16.33
N ASN A 168 6.48 -5.24 -16.56
CA ASN A 168 7.20 -6.46 -16.15
C ASN A 168 7.51 -6.52 -14.64
N SER A 169 6.68 -5.90 -13.80
CA SER A 169 6.86 -5.99 -12.37
C SER A 169 6.32 -7.30 -11.81
N PRO A 170 6.87 -7.81 -10.69
CA PRO A 170 6.32 -8.98 -9.98
C PRO A 170 4.85 -8.81 -9.57
N ASN A 171 4.39 -7.56 -9.48
CA ASN A 171 3.02 -7.24 -9.11
C ASN A 171 2.00 -7.61 -10.19
N GLN A 172 2.40 -7.77 -11.45
CA GLN A 172 1.52 -8.21 -12.52
C GLN A 172 1.04 -9.66 -12.29
N GLU A 173 1.96 -10.57 -12.00
CA GLU A 173 1.65 -11.96 -11.70
C GLU A 173 0.80 -12.08 -10.42
N ARG A 174 1.17 -11.33 -9.38
CA ARG A 174 0.43 -11.29 -8.10
C ARG A 174 -1.00 -10.78 -8.27
N LEU A 175 -1.20 -9.68 -9.00
CA LEU A 175 -2.55 -9.17 -9.28
C LEU A 175 -3.35 -10.14 -10.13
N SER A 176 -2.73 -10.79 -11.11
CA SER A 176 -3.39 -11.81 -11.94
C SER A 176 -3.87 -13.01 -11.10
N ALA A 177 -3.07 -13.46 -10.13
CA ALA A 177 -3.46 -14.51 -9.19
C ALA A 177 -4.69 -14.09 -8.36
N ILE A 178 -4.68 -12.87 -7.79
CA ILE A 178 -5.83 -12.32 -7.07
C ILE A 178 -7.06 -12.24 -7.97
N GLN A 179 -6.92 -11.74 -9.19
CA GLN A 179 -8.02 -11.60 -10.15
C GLN A 179 -8.62 -12.94 -10.54
N SER A 180 -7.79 -13.97 -10.73
CA SER A 180 -8.24 -15.32 -11.05
C SER A 180 -9.10 -15.90 -9.90
N ILE A 181 -8.67 -15.70 -8.65
CA ILE A 181 -9.44 -16.11 -7.46
C ILE A 181 -10.76 -15.32 -7.38
N ILE A 182 -10.76 -14.02 -7.69
CA ILE A 182 -11.98 -13.19 -7.66
C ILE A 182 -13.00 -13.62 -8.72
N GLU A 183 -12.54 -14.12 -9.87
CA GLU A 183 -13.38 -14.62 -10.96
C GLU A 183 -14.00 -16.00 -10.66
N ASP A 184 -13.33 -16.82 -9.84
CA ASP A 184 -13.89 -18.05 -9.29
C ASP A 184 -14.65 -17.77 -7.98
N ALA A 185 -15.97 -17.63 -8.07
CA ALA A 185 -16.82 -17.30 -6.93
C ALA A 185 -16.74 -18.36 -5.80
N GLU A 186 -16.56 -19.64 -6.13
CA GLU A 186 -16.44 -20.69 -5.12
C GLU A 186 -15.09 -20.61 -4.42
N GLU A 187 -14.00 -20.40 -5.18
CA GLU A 187 -12.68 -20.22 -4.61
C GLU A 187 -12.61 -18.98 -3.72
N LEU A 188 -13.13 -17.84 -4.17
CA LEU A 188 -13.19 -16.61 -3.37
C LEU A 188 -13.95 -16.82 -2.06
N HIS A 189 -15.05 -17.57 -2.10
CA HIS A 189 -15.83 -17.89 -0.90
C HIS A 189 -15.05 -18.81 0.05
N ARG A 190 -14.34 -19.82 -0.47
CA ARG A 190 -13.44 -20.68 0.35
C ARG A 190 -12.35 -19.85 1.05
N TRP A 191 -11.78 -18.87 0.34
CA TRP A 191 -10.81 -17.93 0.92
C TRP A 191 -11.41 -17.12 2.06
N PHE A 192 -12.58 -16.53 1.84
CA PHE A 192 -13.29 -15.78 2.89
C PHE A 192 -13.60 -16.66 4.10
N ASP A 193 -14.17 -17.84 3.90
CA ASP A 193 -14.58 -18.72 4.99
C ASP A 193 -13.41 -19.12 5.88
N ARG A 194 -12.30 -19.55 5.26
CA ARG A 194 -11.08 -19.92 6.00
C ARG A 194 -10.58 -18.74 6.83
N LEU A 195 -10.38 -17.59 6.20
CA LEU A 195 -9.83 -16.41 6.86
C LEU A 195 -10.77 -15.85 7.94
N TYR A 196 -12.07 -15.83 7.68
CA TYR A 196 -13.07 -15.39 8.65
C TYR A 196 -13.08 -16.27 9.89
N ASN A 197 -13.04 -17.60 9.72
CA ASN A 197 -12.97 -18.54 10.84
C ASN A 197 -11.69 -18.36 11.66
N GLU A 198 -10.53 -18.22 11.01
CA GLU A 198 -9.25 -17.97 11.67
C GLU A 198 -9.27 -16.65 12.48
N GLU A 199 -9.78 -15.56 11.92
CA GLU A 199 -9.83 -14.25 12.59
C GLU A 199 -10.88 -14.16 13.70
N THR A 200 -11.92 -15.02 13.66
CA THR A 200 -12.98 -15.06 14.69
C THR A 200 -12.79 -16.17 15.73
N GLY A 201 -11.74 -17.00 15.59
CA GLY A 201 -11.47 -18.11 16.50
C GLY A 201 -12.40 -19.30 16.35
N ASN A 202 -13.05 -19.44 15.18
CA ASN A 202 -13.96 -20.55 14.84
C ASN A 202 -13.28 -21.61 13.96
N ALA A 203 -11.96 -21.77 14.08
CA ALA A 203 -11.14 -22.69 13.29
C ALA A 203 -11.20 -24.13 13.81
#